data_AF-A0A1Q6IMS1-F1
#
_entry.id   AF-A0A1Q6IMS1-F1
#
_cell.length_a   1.000
_cell.length_b   1.000
_cell.length_c   1.000
_cell.angle_alpha   90.00
_cell.angle_beta   90.00
_cell.angle_gamma   90.00
#
_symmetry.space_group_name_H-M   'P 1'
#
loop_
_entity.id
_entity.type
_entity.pdbx_description
1 polymer ?
#
loop_
_entity_poly.entity_id
_entity_poly.type
_entity_poly.pdbx_seq_one_letter_code
_entity_poly.pdbx_strand_id
1 'polypeptide(L)'
;MEKEYGDHVVDFKFRAKKKSGWRSYVKYVFNQRKPIWDFLGKNYYTHAFHLGYFNRASCYTCDFSRSERVGDITLSDFWGAEKHCRSLKKARKWGFNLVMCNTPQGRSLYETVLKYVESMECPVEWAIQGDVRLRHTEQRPGMRDKAYKLLSEKGYAYMSSVYGIKESLPQRLIPAWAKNLIREIQSRI
;
A
#
# COMPACT_ATOMS: atom_id res chain seq x y z
N MET A 1 15.78 -8.52 -14.59
CA MET A 1 15.81 -7.16 -15.12
C MET A 1 17.06 -6.85 -15.93
N GLU A 2 18.20 -6.42 -15.38
CA GLU A 2 19.34 -6.02 -16.24
C GLU A 2 19.86 -7.15 -17.13
N LYS A 3 20.20 -8.31 -16.54
CA LYS A 3 20.60 -9.51 -17.29
C LYS A 3 19.52 -10.02 -18.27
N GLU A 4 18.26 -9.86 -17.88
CA GLU A 4 17.10 -10.34 -18.66
C GLU A 4 16.85 -9.48 -19.90
N TYR A 5 17.10 -8.18 -19.80
CA TYR A 5 16.85 -7.23 -20.88
C TYR A 5 18.11 -6.71 -21.57
N GLY A 6 19.31 -7.08 -21.10
CA GLY A 6 20.58 -6.64 -21.66
C GLY A 6 20.80 -5.11 -21.59
N ASP A 7 20.17 -4.44 -20.62
CA ASP A 7 20.22 -2.97 -20.45
C ASP A 7 20.33 -2.62 -18.96
N HIS A 8 21.04 -1.54 -18.67
CA HIS A 8 21.29 -1.07 -17.31
C HIS A 8 20.08 -0.33 -16.75
N VAL A 9 19.69 -0.67 -15.51
CA VAL A 9 18.64 0.04 -14.78
C VAL A 9 19.27 1.26 -14.11
N VAL A 10 18.84 2.44 -14.52
CA VAL A 10 19.35 3.72 -13.98
C VAL A 10 18.47 4.27 -12.85
N ASP A 11 17.21 3.85 -12.78
CA ASP A 11 16.30 4.26 -11.71
C ASP A 11 15.22 3.19 -11.46
N PHE A 12 14.80 3.08 -10.21
CA PHE A 12 13.78 2.16 -9.73
C PHE A 12 12.76 2.92 -8.89
N LYS A 13 11.53 3.02 -9.38
CA LYS A 13 10.44 3.69 -8.67
C LYS A 13 9.49 2.66 -8.07
N PHE A 14 9.57 2.51 -6.75
CA PHE A 14 8.61 1.75 -5.96
C PHE A 14 7.29 2.52 -5.81
N ARG A 15 6.15 1.85 -6.02
CA ARG A 15 4.80 2.47 -5.99
C ARG A 15 4.63 3.65 -6.94
N ALA A 16 5.26 3.58 -8.11
CA ALA A 16 5.05 4.53 -9.19
C ALA A 16 3.56 4.62 -9.58
N LYS A 17 3.09 5.82 -9.87
CA LYS A 17 1.72 6.08 -10.31
C LYS A 17 1.68 6.31 -11.82
N LYS A 18 0.63 5.78 -12.46
CA LYS A 18 0.22 6.19 -13.81
C LYS A 18 -0.87 7.25 -13.66
N LYS A 19 -1.08 8.07 -14.70
CA LYS A 19 -2.14 9.10 -14.70
C LYS A 19 -3.54 8.53 -14.44
N SER A 20 -3.75 7.23 -14.66
CA SER A 20 -5.04 6.55 -14.63
C SER A 20 -5.49 5.97 -13.28
N GLY A 21 -4.92 6.40 -12.14
CA GLY A 21 -5.58 6.26 -10.85
C GLY A 21 -4.80 5.58 -9.72
N TRP A 22 -5.55 4.97 -8.79
CA TRP A 22 -5.10 4.55 -7.46
C TRP A 22 -4.08 3.43 -7.42
N ARG A 23 -3.94 2.66 -8.50
CA ARG A 23 -3.05 1.50 -8.55
C ARG A 23 -1.59 1.90 -8.37
N SER A 24 -0.85 1.05 -7.66
CA SER A 24 0.58 1.20 -7.48
C SER A 24 1.31 0.25 -8.41
N TYR A 25 2.37 0.76 -9.03
CA TYR A 25 3.21 0.01 -9.94
C TYR A 25 4.65 0.03 -9.46
N VAL A 26 5.46 -0.86 -10.02
CA VAL A 26 6.90 -0.75 -10.00
C VAL A 26 7.32 -0.27 -11.38
N LYS A 27 8.20 0.74 -11.42
CA LYS A 27 8.75 1.24 -12.67
C LYS A 27 10.27 1.05 -12.67
N TYR A 28 10.76 0.36 -13.68
CA TYR A 28 12.18 0.25 -13.98
C TYR A 28 12.50 1.23 -15.11
N VAL A 29 13.42 2.15 -14.86
CA VAL A 29 13.94 3.06 -15.88
C VAL A 29 15.31 2.55 -16.28
N PHE A 30 15.51 2.43 -17.57
CA PHE A 30 16.73 1.90 -18.15
C PHE A 30 17.49 3.01 -18.88
N ASN A 31 18.77 2.76 -19.19
CA ASN A 31 19.61 3.71 -19.88
C ASN A 31 19.20 3.88 -21.34
N GLN A 32 19.00 2.77 -22.07
CA GLN A 32 18.78 2.82 -23.53
C GLN A 32 17.32 2.61 -23.92
N ARG A 33 16.58 1.77 -23.18
CA ARG A 33 15.21 1.38 -23.54
C ARG A 33 14.11 2.11 -22.79
N LYS A 34 12.87 1.95 -23.29
CA LYS A 34 11.68 2.49 -22.65
C LYS A 34 11.45 1.86 -21.26
N PRO A 35 10.92 2.63 -20.28
CA PRO A 35 10.66 2.11 -18.95
C PRO A 35 9.66 0.95 -18.94
N ILE A 36 9.94 -0.04 -18.08
CA ILE A 36 9.06 -1.19 -17.85
C ILE A 36 8.21 -0.92 -16.61
N TRP A 37 6.95 -1.36 -16.68
CA TRP A 37 5.96 -1.18 -15.62
C TRP A 37 5.36 -2.51 -15.21
N ASP A 38 5.52 -2.87 -13.93
CA ASP A 38 4.91 -4.04 -13.33
C ASP A 38 3.87 -3.65 -12.29
N PHE A 39 2.87 -4.51 -12.08
CA PHE A 39 1.98 -4.38 -10.95
C PHE A 39 2.74 -4.61 -9.65
N LEU A 40 2.40 -3.82 -8.62
CA LEU A 40 2.91 -4.06 -7.26
C LEU A 40 2.55 -5.49 -6.82
N GLY A 41 3.54 -6.22 -6.31
CA GLY A 41 3.37 -7.60 -5.90
C GLY A 41 3.57 -8.63 -7.01
N LYS A 42 4.10 -8.28 -8.19
CA LYS A 42 4.52 -9.27 -9.21
C LYS A 42 5.97 -9.73 -9.08
N ASN A 43 6.84 -8.88 -8.54
CA ASN A 43 8.23 -9.25 -8.30
C ASN A 43 8.48 -9.57 -6.83
N TYR A 44 9.55 -10.33 -6.59
CA TYR A 44 9.92 -10.78 -5.25
C TYR A 44 10.11 -9.63 -4.26
N TYR A 45 10.81 -8.56 -4.65
CA TYR A 45 11.03 -7.40 -3.77
C TYR A 45 9.71 -6.84 -3.23
N THR A 46 8.73 -6.58 -4.09
CA THR A 46 7.45 -6.01 -3.67
C THR A 46 6.61 -6.98 -2.85
N HIS A 47 6.69 -8.27 -3.15
CA HIS A 47 6.04 -9.30 -2.35
C HIS A 47 6.63 -9.37 -0.93
N ALA A 48 7.95 -9.47 -0.84
CA ALA A 48 8.67 -9.50 0.42
C ALA A 48 8.50 -8.20 1.23
N PHE A 49 8.39 -7.05 0.56
CA PHE A 49 8.01 -5.78 1.20
C PHE A 49 6.62 -5.87 1.84
N HIS A 50 5.63 -6.41 1.13
CA HIS A 50 4.27 -6.58 1.68
C HIS A 50 4.21 -7.56 2.86
N LEU A 51 5.07 -8.58 2.84
CA LEU A 51 5.23 -9.51 3.97
C LEU A 51 6.10 -8.94 5.10
N GLY A 52 6.61 -7.71 4.94
CA GLY A 52 7.43 -7.04 5.92
C GLY A 52 8.82 -7.67 6.09
N TYR A 53 9.37 -8.38 5.11
CA TYR A 53 10.71 -8.99 5.24
C TYR A 53 11.85 -7.97 5.13
N PHE A 54 11.56 -6.81 4.54
CA PHE A 54 12.54 -5.74 4.30
C PHE A 54 12.16 -4.43 5.00
N ASN A 55 11.20 -4.44 5.93
CA ASN A 55 10.88 -3.24 6.70
C ASN A 55 11.99 -2.94 7.72
N ARG A 56 12.12 -1.65 8.07
CA ARG A 56 13.04 -1.20 9.11
C ARG A 56 12.65 -1.84 10.44
N ALA A 57 13.65 -2.19 11.26
CA ALA A 57 13.41 -2.84 12.55
C ALA A 57 12.50 -1.99 13.47
N SER A 58 12.65 -0.67 13.43
CA SER A 58 11.80 0.26 14.20
C SER A 58 10.32 0.21 13.82
N CYS A 59 9.96 -0.29 12.63
CA CYS A 59 8.55 -0.38 12.23
C CYS A 59 7.76 -1.43 13.02
N TYR A 60 8.42 -2.43 13.61
CA TYR A 60 7.74 -3.48 14.40
C TYR A 60 7.59 -3.10 15.87
N THR A 61 8.24 -2.02 16.30
CA THR A 61 8.21 -1.49 17.68
C THR A 61 7.90 0.01 17.67
N CYS A 62 7.18 0.48 16.65
CA CYS A 62 6.85 1.88 16.48
C CYS A 62 5.77 2.32 17.47
N ASP A 63 6.12 3.15 18.45
CA ASP A 63 5.19 3.70 19.44
C ASP A 63 4.09 4.57 18.84
N PHE A 64 4.27 5.01 17.59
CA PHE A 64 3.27 5.77 16.84
C PHE A 64 2.24 4.87 16.13
N SER A 65 2.35 3.54 16.16
CA SER A 65 1.37 2.64 15.52
C SER A 65 0.17 2.36 16.42
N ARG A 66 -0.53 3.42 16.83
CA ARG A 66 -1.68 3.41 17.74
C ARG A 66 -2.67 4.53 17.40
N SER A 67 -3.85 4.51 18.02
CA SER A 67 -4.90 5.51 17.85
C SER A 67 -4.53 6.88 18.42
N GLU A 68 -3.74 6.90 19.50
CA GLU A 68 -3.30 8.11 20.18
C GLU A 68 -2.15 8.74 19.39
N ARG A 69 -2.50 9.74 18.58
CA ARG A 69 -1.56 10.46 17.71
C ARG A 69 -1.00 11.69 18.42
N VAL A 70 0.28 11.96 18.19
CA VAL A 70 1.01 13.07 18.84
C VAL A 70 0.93 14.40 18.10
N GLY A 71 0.55 14.39 16.82
CA GLY A 71 0.37 15.61 16.03
C GLY A 71 -1.06 16.15 16.16
N ASP A 72 -1.24 17.46 16.00
CA ASP A 72 -2.54 18.12 16.11
C ASP A 72 -3.60 17.56 15.14
N ILE A 73 -3.17 17.25 13.90
CA ILE A 73 -3.99 16.63 12.87
C ILE A 73 -3.28 15.39 12.31
N THR A 74 -4.04 14.31 12.14
CA THR A 74 -3.61 13.13 11.37
C THR A 74 -4.40 13.03 10.08
N LEU A 75 -3.68 12.92 8.96
CA LEU A 75 -4.23 12.67 7.63
C LEU A 75 -3.89 11.24 7.21
N SER A 76 -4.87 10.49 6.74
CA SER A 76 -4.68 9.15 6.20
C SER A 76 -5.70 8.83 5.12
N ASP A 77 -5.53 7.72 4.42
CA ASP A 77 -6.61 7.12 3.64
C ASP A 77 -7.63 6.51 4.62
N PHE A 78 -8.94 6.76 4.42
CA PHE A 78 -9.98 6.17 5.28
C PHE A 78 -10.38 4.77 4.80
N TRP A 79 -9.50 3.81 5.05
CA TRP A 79 -9.67 2.42 4.60
C TRP A 79 -10.93 1.78 5.20
N GLY A 80 -11.77 1.18 4.35
CA GLY A 80 -12.94 0.42 4.79
C GLY A 80 -14.17 1.26 5.16
N ALA A 81 -14.09 2.58 5.04
CA ALA A 81 -15.18 3.52 5.32
C ALA A 81 -16.49 3.14 4.61
N GLU A 82 -16.40 2.61 3.39
CA GLU A 82 -17.56 2.20 2.58
C GLU A 82 -18.44 1.13 3.22
N LYS A 83 -17.95 0.43 4.24
CA LYS A 83 -18.67 -0.66 4.91
C LYS A 83 -19.66 -0.17 5.96
N HIS A 84 -19.54 1.08 6.40
CA HIS A 84 -20.25 1.56 7.58
C HIS A 84 -21.59 2.21 7.26
N CYS A 85 -21.76 2.82 6.09
CA CYS A 85 -23.04 3.42 5.70
C CYS A 85 -23.22 3.55 4.18
N ARG A 86 -24.47 3.77 3.75
CA ARG A 86 -24.86 3.83 2.33
C ARG A 86 -24.23 5.00 1.58
N SER A 87 -24.07 6.16 2.22
CA SER A 87 -23.42 7.33 1.61
C SER A 87 -21.97 7.02 1.24
N LEU A 88 -21.20 6.46 2.18
CA LEU A 88 -19.82 6.02 1.95
C LEU A 88 -19.75 4.86 0.95
N LYS A 89 -20.68 3.89 0.96
CA LYS A 89 -20.71 2.84 -0.09
C LYS A 89 -20.84 3.44 -1.49
N LYS A 90 -21.72 4.42 -1.69
CA LYS A 90 -21.94 5.07 -2.98
C LYS A 90 -20.76 5.95 -3.43
N ALA A 91 -20.08 6.60 -2.48
CA ALA A 91 -18.97 7.50 -2.76
C ALA A 91 -17.60 6.78 -2.88
N ARG A 92 -17.50 5.49 -2.55
CA ARG A 92 -16.25 4.69 -2.55
C ARG A 92 -15.36 4.90 -3.77
N LYS A 93 -15.95 5.07 -4.97
CA LYS A 93 -15.20 5.24 -6.22
C LYS A 93 -14.26 6.45 -6.23
N TRP A 94 -14.54 7.46 -5.40
CA TRP A 94 -13.75 8.67 -5.27
C TRP A 94 -12.62 8.55 -4.24
N GLY A 95 -12.66 7.52 -3.39
CA GLY A 95 -11.80 7.42 -2.22
C GLY A 95 -12.23 8.36 -1.09
N PHE A 96 -11.66 8.14 0.08
CA PHE A 96 -11.94 8.92 1.28
C PHE A 96 -10.62 9.23 1.98
N ASN A 97 -10.47 10.48 2.41
CA ASN A 97 -9.41 10.85 3.31
C ASN A 97 -9.96 10.88 4.74
N LEU A 98 -9.18 10.37 5.67
CA LEU A 98 -9.41 10.48 7.11
C LEU A 98 -8.71 11.74 7.61
N VAL A 99 -9.44 12.56 8.36
CA VAL A 99 -8.90 13.68 9.13
C VAL A 99 -9.25 13.44 10.59
N MET A 100 -8.24 13.13 11.42
CA MET A 100 -8.40 13.07 12.87
C MET A 100 -7.80 14.32 13.50
N CYS A 101 -8.63 15.08 14.23
CA CYS A 101 -8.18 16.20 15.05
C CYS A 101 -7.86 15.67 16.44
N ASN A 102 -6.58 15.62 16.81
CA ASN A 102 -6.13 15.00 18.07
C ASN A 102 -6.01 16.02 19.22
N THR A 103 -6.06 17.31 18.90
CA THR A 103 -5.99 18.42 19.84
C THR A 103 -7.03 19.49 19.52
N PRO A 104 -7.41 20.35 20.48
CA PRO A 104 -8.25 21.51 20.21
C PRO A 104 -7.68 22.45 19.14
N GLN A 105 -6.36 22.60 19.09
CA GLN A 105 -5.66 23.40 18.08
C GLN A 105 -5.82 22.79 16.68
N GLY A 106 -5.66 21.47 16.57
CA GLY A 106 -5.91 20.75 15.32
C GLY A 106 -7.36 20.88 14.86
N ARG A 107 -8.31 20.81 15.80
CA ARG A 107 -9.74 21.02 15.51
C ARG A 107 -10.01 22.44 14.99
N SER A 108 -9.49 23.45 15.69
CA SER A 108 -9.66 24.85 15.27
C SER A 108 -9.07 25.10 13.88
N LEU A 109 -7.89 24.54 13.59
CA LEU A 109 -7.29 24.63 12.25
C LEU A 109 -8.14 23.94 11.19
N TYR A 110 -8.66 22.73 11.46
CA TYR A 110 -9.53 22.01 10.54
C TYR A 110 -10.82 22.78 10.22
N GLU A 111 -11.42 23.45 11.21
CA GLU A 111 -12.63 24.27 11.00
C GLU A 111 -12.41 25.40 9.99
N THR A 112 -11.20 25.96 9.92
CA THR A 112 -10.89 27.01 8.93
C THR A 112 -10.92 26.51 7.48
N VAL A 113 -10.74 25.20 7.26
CA VAL A 113 -10.69 24.59 5.93
C VAL A 113 -11.99 23.93 5.50
N LEU A 114 -12.96 23.74 6.42
CA LEU A 114 -14.23 23.06 6.13
C LEU A 114 -15.00 23.67 4.96
N LYS A 115 -14.87 24.99 4.73
CA LYS A 115 -15.49 25.68 3.59
C LYS A 115 -14.94 25.28 2.21
N TYR A 116 -13.81 24.58 2.16
CA TYR A 116 -13.15 24.15 0.92
C TYR A 116 -13.30 22.65 0.65
N VAL A 117 -13.93 21.89 1.55
CA VAL A 117 -14.00 20.43 1.46
C VAL A 117 -15.39 19.91 1.80
N GLU A 118 -15.82 18.84 1.13
CA GLU A 118 -16.94 18.04 1.60
C GLU A 118 -16.44 17.14 2.75
N SER A 119 -17.13 17.16 3.88
CA SER A 119 -16.74 16.40 5.07
C SER A 119 -17.94 15.69 5.69
N MET A 120 -17.65 14.59 6.38
CA MET A 120 -18.61 13.80 7.12
C MET A 120 -17.95 13.38 8.43
N GLU A 121 -18.51 13.81 9.55
CA GLU A 121 -18.08 13.34 10.86
C GLU A 121 -18.48 11.89 11.05
N CYS A 122 -17.54 11.05 11.50
CA CYS A 122 -17.72 9.62 11.66
C CYS A 122 -17.14 9.17 13.01
N PRO A 123 -17.67 8.09 13.62
CA PRO A 123 -17.05 7.48 14.79
C PRO A 123 -15.58 7.08 14.53
N VAL A 124 -14.69 7.37 15.47
CA VAL A 124 -13.24 7.09 15.34
C VAL A 124 -12.97 5.58 15.23
N GLU A 125 -13.83 4.76 15.81
CA GLU A 125 -13.76 3.30 15.79
C GLU A 125 -13.78 2.74 14.36
N TRP A 126 -14.48 3.41 13.45
CA TRP A 126 -14.51 3.02 12.03
C TRP A 126 -13.12 3.14 11.40
N ALA A 127 -12.39 4.20 11.72
CA ALA A 127 -11.02 4.39 11.26
C ALA A 127 -10.06 3.36 11.88
N ILE A 128 -10.19 3.12 13.19
CA ILE A 128 -9.38 2.15 13.93
C ILE A 128 -9.57 0.72 13.38
N GLN A 129 -10.81 0.32 13.09
CA GLN A 129 -11.10 -0.98 12.48
C GLN A 129 -10.51 -1.10 11.06
N GLY A 130 -10.56 -0.01 10.30
CA GLY A 130 -10.09 0.07 8.92
C GLY A 130 -8.57 -0.01 8.75
N ASP A 131 -7.80 0.57 9.68
CA ASP A 131 -6.35 0.67 9.57
C ASP A 131 -5.61 0.03 10.75
N VAL A 132 -4.78 -0.96 10.47
CA VAL A 132 -3.90 -1.60 11.46
C VAL A 132 -2.92 -0.62 12.11
N ARG A 133 -2.50 0.45 11.39
CA ARG A 133 -1.57 1.46 11.94
C ARG A 133 -2.19 2.30 13.06
N LEU A 134 -3.51 2.25 13.23
CA LEU A 134 -4.23 2.87 14.33
C LEU A 134 -4.45 1.90 15.52
N ARG A 135 -3.99 0.65 15.42
CA ARG A 135 -4.25 -0.39 16.43
C ARG A 135 -2.99 -0.86 17.14
N HIS A 136 -1.99 -1.28 16.37
CA HIS A 136 -0.75 -1.81 16.91
C HIS A 136 0.36 -1.80 15.86
N THR A 137 1.58 -2.06 16.30
CA THR A 137 2.70 -2.34 15.40
C THR A 137 2.53 -3.69 14.71
N GLU A 138 3.06 -3.81 13.49
CA GLU A 138 3.10 -5.12 12.82
C GLU A 138 4.04 -6.07 13.56
N GLN A 139 3.66 -7.35 13.63
CA GLN A 139 4.54 -8.37 14.19
C GLN A 139 5.78 -8.52 13.32
N ARG A 140 6.96 -8.59 13.93
CA ARG A 140 8.21 -8.81 13.21
C ARG A 140 8.22 -10.23 12.62
N PRO A 141 8.28 -10.40 11.29
CA PRO A 141 8.31 -11.73 10.71
C PRO A 141 9.67 -12.39 10.94
N GLY A 142 9.68 -13.65 11.38
CA GLY A 142 10.94 -14.40 11.58
C GLY A 142 11.77 -14.53 10.30
N MET A 143 11.12 -14.46 9.13
CA MET A 143 11.80 -14.46 7.82
C MET A 143 12.65 -13.21 7.58
N ARG A 144 12.46 -12.10 8.31
CA ARG A 144 13.19 -10.84 8.09
C ARG A 144 14.70 -11.03 8.19
N ASP A 145 15.17 -11.59 9.29
CA ASP A 145 16.62 -11.69 9.54
C ASP A 145 17.26 -12.72 8.61
N LYS A 146 16.53 -13.82 8.33
CA LYS A 146 16.89 -14.78 7.29
C LYS A 146 16.95 -14.12 5.90
N ALA A 147 16.02 -13.23 5.57
CA ALA A 147 15.96 -12.56 4.27
C ALA A 147 17.18 -11.64 4.06
N TYR A 148 17.56 -10.85 5.06
CA TYR A 148 18.79 -10.04 4.98
C TYR A 148 20.06 -10.89 4.89
N LYS A 149 20.13 -11.98 5.66
CA LYS A 149 21.25 -12.93 5.58
C LYS A 149 21.36 -13.54 4.17
N LEU A 150 20.26 -14.07 3.63
CA LEU A 150 20.21 -14.64 2.29
C LEU A 150 20.53 -13.61 1.20
N LEU A 151 20.06 -12.37 1.37
CA LEU A 151 20.38 -11.29 0.43
C LEU A 151 21.88 -11.03 0.38
N SER A 152 22.55 -10.99 1.54
CA SER A 152 23.99 -10.78 1.64
C SER A 152 24.80 -11.97 1.11
N GLU A 153 24.38 -13.20 1.39
CA GLU A 153 25.14 -14.42 1.07
C GLU A 153 24.90 -14.93 -0.35
N LYS A 154 23.69 -14.77 -0.88
CA LYS A 154 23.23 -15.38 -2.15
C LYS A 154 22.72 -14.37 -3.17
N GLY A 155 22.46 -13.13 -2.76
CA GLY A 155 21.99 -12.07 -3.64
C GLY A 155 20.50 -12.15 -4.00
N TYR A 156 19.99 -11.06 -4.58
CA TYR A 156 18.57 -10.91 -4.94
C TYR A 156 18.09 -11.96 -5.95
N ALA A 157 18.92 -12.32 -6.94
CA ALA A 157 18.56 -13.27 -7.99
C ALA A 157 18.20 -14.65 -7.40
N TYR A 158 18.97 -15.12 -6.43
CA TYR A 158 18.67 -16.36 -5.70
C TYR A 158 17.36 -16.25 -4.92
N MET A 159 17.16 -15.15 -4.17
CA MET A 159 15.94 -15.00 -3.38
C MET A 159 14.69 -14.94 -4.27
N SER A 160 14.78 -14.25 -5.41
CA SER A 160 13.69 -14.15 -6.37
C SER A 160 13.38 -15.47 -7.06
N SER A 161 14.34 -16.38 -7.25
CA SER A 161 14.08 -17.69 -7.87
C SER A 161 13.50 -18.68 -6.86
N VAL A 162 14.00 -18.69 -5.62
CA VAL A 162 13.61 -19.65 -4.58
C VAL A 162 12.32 -19.23 -3.87
N TYR A 163 12.23 -17.95 -3.48
CA TYR A 163 11.12 -17.37 -2.70
C TYR A 163 10.21 -16.47 -3.54
N GLY A 164 10.43 -16.41 -4.86
CA GLY A 164 9.59 -15.68 -5.79
C GLY A 164 8.15 -16.18 -5.79
N ILE A 165 7.24 -15.31 -6.23
CA ILE A 165 5.83 -15.64 -6.33
C ILE A 165 5.64 -16.68 -7.45
N LYS A 166 5.03 -17.81 -7.09
CA LYS A 166 4.62 -18.83 -8.05
C LYS A 166 3.13 -18.62 -8.35
N GLU A 167 2.83 -17.91 -9.44
CA GLU A 167 1.44 -17.75 -9.89
C GLU A 167 0.83 -19.11 -10.24
N SER A 168 -0.39 -19.36 -9.76
CA SER A 168 -1.15 -20.54 -10.16
C SER A 168 -1.60 -20.46 -11.63
N LEU A 169 -1.88 -21.60 -12.26
CA LEU A 169 -2.38 -21.64 -13.65
C LEU A 169 -3.55 -20.67 -13.91
N PRO A 170 -4.60 -20.63 -13.05
CA PRO A 170 -5.69 -19.68 -13.20
C PRO A 170 -5.25 -18.21 -13.10
N GLN A 171 -4.27 -17.91 -12.25
CA GLN A 171 -3.76 -16.54 -12.12
C GLN A 171 -3.06 -16.06 -13.39
N ARG A 172 -2.39 -16.96 -14.11
CA ARG A 172 -1.73 -16.68 -15.39
C ARG A 172 -2.72 -16.53 -16.54
N LEU A 173 -3.74 -17.38 -16.59
CA LEU A 173 -4.67 -17.46 -17.72
C LEU A 173 -5.79 -16.41 -17.66
N ILE A 174 -6.24 -16.01 -16.46
CA ILE A 174 -7.34 -15.05 -16.34
C ILE A 174 -6.81 -13.62 -16.55
N PRO A 175 -7.28 -12.90 -17.59
CA PRO A 175 -6.85 -11.55 -17.87
C PRO A 175 -7.18 -10.58 -16.73
N ALA A 176 -6.38 -9.52 -16.59
CA ALA A 176 -6.61 -8.51 -15.56
C ALA A 176 -7.98 -7.83 -15.68
N TRP A 177 -8.51 -7.65 -16.90
CA TRP A 177 -9.84 -7.05 -17.10
C TRP A 177 -10.96 -7.93 -16.53
N ALA A 178 -10.90 -9.26 -16.72
CA ALA A 178 -11.87 -10.20 -16.20
C ALA A 178 -11.87 -10.23 -14.67
N LYS A 179 -10.67 -10.23 -14.05
CA LYS A 179 -10.53 -10.12 -12.58
C LYS A 179 -11.14 -8.83 -12.04
N ASN A 180 -10.98 -7.72 -12.76
CA ASN A 180 -11.53 -6.42 -12.35
C ASN A 180 -13.04 -6.38 -12.48
N LEU A 181 -13.59 -6.94 -13.56
CA LEU A 181 -15.03 -7.02 -13.77
C LEU A 181 -15.72 -7.83 -12.67
N ILE A 182 -15.15 -8.99 -12.29
CA ILE A 182 -15.66 -9.80 -11.17
C ILE A 182 -15.67 -8.98 -9.87
N ARG A 183 -14.56 -8.31 -9.55
CA ARG A 183 -14.47 -7.47 -8.35
C ARG A 183 -15.45 -6.30 -8.38
N GLU A 184 -15.67 -5.72 -9.54
CA GLU A 184 -16.63 -4.62 -9.72
C GLU A 184 -18.06 -5.11 -9.49
N ILE A 185 -18.44 -6.25 -10.06
CA ILE A 185 -19.76 -6.88 -9.81
C ILE A 185 -19.93 -7.18 -8.31
N GLN A 186 -18.94 -7.82 -7.69
CA GLN A 186 -18.95 -8.12 -6.26
C GLN A 186 -19.08 -6.87 -5.37
N SER A 187 -18.54 -5.73 -5.81
CA SER A 187 -18.63 -4.47 -5.06
C SER A 187 -20.01 -3.80 -5.15
N ARG A 188 -20.82 -4.16 -6.16
CA ARG A 188 -22.15 -3.61 -6.41
C ARG A 188 -23.26 -4.41 -5.72
N ILE A 189 -23.01 -5.69 -5.44
CA ILE A 189 -23.84 -6.54 -4.56
C ILE A 189 -23.62 -6.10 -3.10
#